data_AF-A0A9Q0QPB2-F1
#
_entry.id   AF-A0A9Q0QPB2-F1
#
_cell.length_a   1.000
_cell.length_b   1.000
_cell.length_c   1.000
_cell.angle_alpha   90.00
_cell.angle_beta   90.00
_cell.angle_gamma   90.00
#
_symmetry.space_group_name_H-M   'P 1'
#
loop_
_entity.id
_entity.type
_entity.pdbx_description
1 polymer ?
#
loop_
_entity_poly.entity_id
_entity_poly.type
_entity_poly.pdbx_seq_one_letter_code
_entity_poly.pdbx_strand_id
1 'polypeptide(L)'
;MTAPAVAKKGRPKIIARAYYGVNPVDTKLDDKGPTLISLWIFFQLAPLLTLGLPSFLEDPLLHTFRLPPFLVKGSYKKLYDFFYNASGKILDEGEKMGIQRKEACHNLIFATCFNSYGGMKILFPSLLKFIGQASMKLHKQLAEEIRMVIQSNGGTVTMSGMEQMELMKSVVYKTLRIDPPVLL
;
A
#
# COMPACT_ATOMS: atom_id res chain seq x y z
N MET A 1 16.98 2.99 -4.15
CA MET A 1 16.50 4.32 -3.70
C MET A 1 15.31 4.11 -2.75
N THR A 2 15.54 4.19 -1.44
CA THR A 2 14.47 3.98 -0.43
C THR A 2 13.51 5.18 -0.41
N ALA A 3 12.20 4.93 -0.50
CA ALA A 3 11.20 6.00 -0.41
C ALA A 3 11.38 6.85 0.87
N PRO A 4 11.21 8.19 0.80
CA PRO A 4 11.34 9.07 1.97
C PRO A 4 10.37 8.64 3.08
N ALA A 5 10.80 8.78 4.33
CA ALA A 5 10.04 8.31 5.51
C ALA A 5 8.61 8.87 5.58
N VAL A 6 8.39 10.09 5.06
CA VAL A 6 7.08 10.75 4.99
C VAL A 6 6.09 10.00 4.09
N ALA A 7 6.54 9.52 2.92
CA ALA A 7 5.70 8.76 2.00
C ALA A 7 5.28 7.40 2.59
N LYS A 8 6.14 6.79 3.43
CA LYS A 8 5.80 5.54 4.15
C LYS A 8 4.73 5.77 5.22
N LYS A 9 4.75 6.90 5.93
CA LYS A 9 3.77 7.27 6.96
C LYS A 9 2.40 7.67 6.39
N GLY A 10 2.36 8.24 5.19
CA GLY A 10 1.11 8.71 4.56
C GLY A 10 0.22 7.58 3.98
N ARG A 11 0.82 6.52 3.42
CA ARG A 11 0.06 5.47 2.69
C ARG A 11 -1.01 4.76 3.52
N PRO A 12 -0.74 4.23 4.73
CA PRO A 12 -1.77 3.57 5.52
C PRO A 12 -2.91 4.51 5.93
N LYS A 13 -2.61 5.80 6.12
CA LYS A 13 -3.62 6.82 6.46
C LYS A 13 -4.60 7.03 5.31
N ILE A 14 -4.11 7.08 4.06
CA ILE A 14 -4.97 7.23 2.88
C ILE A 14 -5.89 6.02 2.74
N ILE A 15 -5.35 4.80 2.84
CA ILE A 15 -6.15 3.58 2.68
C ILE A 15 -7.22 3.47 3.78
N ALA A 16 -6.86 3.73 5.04
CA ALA A 16 -7.81 3.64 6.15
C ALA A 16 -8.95 4.66 6.04
N ARG A 17 -8.63 5.90 5.64
CA ARG A 17 -9.66 6.94 5.41
C ARG A 17 -10.54 6.60 4.22
N ALA A 18 -9.96 6.09 3.13
CA ALA A 18 -10.70 5.74 1.92
C ALA A 18 -11.62 4.53 2.11
N TYR A 19 -11.13 3.45 2.75
CA TYR A 19 -11.90 2.21 2.88
C TYR A 19 -12.83 2.20 4.10
N TYR A 20 -12.41 2.81 5.20
CA TYR A 20 -13.12 2.69 6.48
C TYR A 20 -13.65 4.02 7.02
N GLY A 21 -13.33 5.16 6.38
CA GLY A 21 -13.73 6.47 6.88
C GLY A 21 -13.05 6.85 8.21
N VAL A 22 -12.01 6.13 8.61
CA VAL A 22 -11.31 6.33 9.90
C VAL A 22 -9.89 6.82 9.66
N ASN A 23 -9.47 7.84 10.41
CA ASN A 23 -8.09 8.26 10.45
C ASN A 23 -7.34 7.44 11.53
N PRO A 24 -6.31 6.64 11.17
CA PRO A 24 -5.61 5.78 12.12
C PRO A 24 -5.00 6.49 13.32
N VAL A 25 -4.61 7.76 13.13
CA VAL A 25 -4.02 8.61 14.19
C VAL A 25 -5.01 8.87 15.33
N ASP A 26 -6.31 8.89 15.02
CA ASP A 26 -7.36 9.14 16.00
C ASP A 26 -7.79 7.84 16.72
N THR A 27 -7.04 6.75 16.53
CA THR A 27 -7.30 5.44 17.11
C THR A 27 -6.13 4.94 17.94
N LYS A 28 -6.31 3.82 18.64
CA LYS A 28 -5.22 3.13 19.38
C LYS A 28 -4.05 2.67 18.48
N LEU A 29 -4.25 2.64 17.16
CA LEU A 29 -3.20 2.28 16.20
C LEU A 29 -2.18 3.42 16.03
N ASP A 30 -2.61 4.68 16.19
CA ASP A 30 -1.80 5.89 16.09
C ASP A 30 -0.92 5.90 14.80
N ASP A 31 0.30 6.40 14.88
CA ASP A 31 1.29 6.40 13.80
C ASP A 31 2.03 5.06 13.62
N LYS A 32 1.69 4.03 14.42
CA LYS A 32 2.38 2.73 14.45
C LYS A 32 1.95 1.78 13.35
N GLY A 33 0.86 2.08 12.64
CA GLY A 33 0.32 1.26 11.54
C GLY A 33 1.39 0.79 10.52
N PRO A 34 2.17 1.68 9.87
CA PRO A 34 3.20 1.28 8.91
C PRO A 34 4.23 0.28 9.47
N THR A 35 4.63 0.44 10.73
CA THR A 35 5.61 -0.43 11.41
C THR A 35 5.03 -1.79 11.70
N LEU A 36 3.81 -1.85 12.25
CA LEU A 36 3.11 -3.10 12.56
C LEU A 36 2.84 -3.91 11.28
N ILE A 37 2.39 -3.24 10.21
CA ILE A 37 2.15 -3.87 8.92
C ILE A 37 3.45 -4.37 8.30
N SER A 38 4.52 -3.56 8.32
CA SER A 38 5.81 -3.97 7.73
C SER A 38 6.43 -5.15 8.47
N LEU A 39 6.32 -5.18 9.80
CA LEU A 39 6.77 -6.32 10.61
C LEU A 39 5.98 -7.58 10.27
N TRP A 40 4.65 -7.50 10.19
CA TRP A 40 3.82 -8.64 9.83
C TRP A 40 4.09 -9.15 8.41
N ILE A 41 4.18 -8.26 7.42
CA ILE A 41 4.53 -8.63 6.04
C ILE A 41 5.92 -9.27 5.97
N PHE A 42 6.91 -8.74 6.71
CA PHE A 42 8.24 -9.33 6.76
C PHE A 42 8.19 -10.78 7.22
N PHE A 43 7.40 -11.12 8.24
CA PHE A 43 7.24 -12.51 8.68
C PHE A 43 6.61 -13.42 7.61
N GLN A 44 5.75 -12.89 6.74
CA GLN A 44 5.15 -13.65 5.63
C GLN A 44 6.12 -13.84 4.46
N LEU A 45 6.94 -12.83 4.18
CA LEU A 45 7.79 -12.76 3.00
C LEU A 45 9.27 -13.03 3.29
N ALA A 46 9.65 -13.29 4.55
CA ALA A 46 11.05 -13.49 4.95
C ALA A 46 11.82 -14.47 4.04
N PRO A 47 11.25 -15.62 3.61
CA PRO A 47 11.96 -16.54 2.71
C PRO A 47 12.25 -15.98 1.31
N LEU A 48 11.58 -14.89 0.90
CA LEU A 48 11.70 -14.27 -0.43
C LEU A 48 12.47 -12.95 -0.40
N LEU A 49 12.80 -12.42 0.79
CA LEU A 49 13.35 -11.08 0.96
C LEU A 49 14.82 -11.16 1.32
N THR A 50 15.64 -10.40 0.57
CA THR A 50 17.03 -10.15 0.95
C THR A 50 17.15 -8.86 1.76
N LEU A 51 17.74 -8.93 2.96
CA LEU A 51 18.06 -7.79 3.82
C LEU A 51 19.45 -7.18 3.53
N GLY A 52 20.29 -7.87 2.77
CA GLY A 52 21.64 -7.42 2.40
C GLY A 52 22.68 -7.74 3.48
N LEU A 53 22.43 -8.78 4.27
CA LEU A 53 23.39 -9.35 5.21
C LEU A 53 24.32 -10.33 4.47
N PRO A 54 25.48 -10.68 5.07
CA PRO A 54 26.28 -11.79 4.55
C PRO A 54 25.47 -13.10 4.51
N SER A 55 25.62 -13.89 3.45
CA SER A 55 24.82 -15.12 3.21
C SER A 55 24.85 -16.09 4.38
N PHE A 56 26.00 -16.27 5.03
CA PHE A 56 26.15 -17.16 6.19
C PHE A 56 25.35 -16.72 7.43
N LEU A 57 24.89 -15.47 7.50
CA LEU A 57 23.92 -15.00 8.49
C LEU A 57 22.50 -15.03 7.94
N GLU A 58 22.33 -14.62 6.69
CA GLU A 58 21.01 -14.42 6.11
C GLU A 58 20.27 -15.73 5.82
N ASP A 59 20.95 -16.71 5.25
CA ASP A 59 20.37 -17.99 4.85
C ASP A 59 19.85 -18.83 6.03
N PRO A 60 20.58 -18.99 7.16
CA PRO A 60 20.03 -19.71 8.31
C PRO A 60 18.90 -18.95 9.01
N LEU A 61 18.89 -17.61 8.94
CA LEU A 61 17.90 -16.79 9.64
C LEU A 61 16.58 -16.62 8.87
N LEU A 62 16.64 -16.48 7.55
CA LEU A 62 15.49 -16.07 6.73
C LEU A 62 15.09 -17.09 5.67
N HIS A 63 16.07 -17.78 5.06
CA HIS A 63 15.83 -18.61 3.87
C HIS A 63 15.68 -20.11 4.17
N THR A 64 16.14 -20.57 5.35
CA THR A 64 16.05 -21.99 5.74
C THR A 64 14.77 -22.32 6.52
N PHE A 65 14.44 -21.53 7.54
CA PHE A 65 13.31 -21.79 8.43
C PHE A 65 12.33 -20.64 8.44
N ARG A 66 11.03 -20.95 8.57
CA ARG A 66 10.01 -19.92 8.77
C ARG A 66 10.20 -19.24 10.12
N LEU A 67 10.09 -17.91 10.13
CA LEU A 67 10.14 -17.14 11.36
C LEU A 67 8.99 -17.54 12.31
N PRO A 68 9.25 -17.72 13.62
CA PRO A 68 8.22 -18.17 14.55
C PRO A 68 7.05 -17.17 14.66
N PRO A 69 5.81 -17.55 14.29
CA PRO A 69 4.70 -16.60 14.16
C PRO A 69 4.25 -15.99 15.49
N PHE A 70 4.57 -16.61 16.63
CA PHE A 70 4.24 -16.06 17.95
C PHE A 70 4.93 -14.72 18.22
N LEU A 71 6.08 -14.44 17.59
CA LEU A 71 6.81 -13.17 17.72
C LEU A 71 6.03 -11.98 17.15
N VAL A 72 5.17 -12.20 16.15
CA VAL A 72 4.37 -11.14 15.51
C VAL A 72 2.91 -11.14 15.96
N LYS A 73 2.49 -12.10 16.79
CA LYS A 73 1.11 -12.26 17.27
C LYS A 73 0.56 -10.99 17.93
N GLY A 74 1.34 -10.35 18.81
CA GLY A 74 0.93 -9.12 19.51
C GLY A 74 0.73 -7.94 18.56
N SER A 75 1.61 -7.80 17.57
CA SER A 75 1.51 -6.78 16.52
C SER A 75 0.30 -7.02 15.62
N TYR A 76 0.07 -8.27 15.22
CA TYR A 76 -1.09 -8.64 14.43
C TYR A 76 -2.40 -8.42 15.18
N LYS A 77 -2.46 -8.72 16.49
CA LYS A 77 -3.65 -8.45 17.30
C LYS A 77 -4.03 -6.97 17.29
N LYS A 78 -3.05 -6.05 17.39
CA LYS A 78 -3.31 -4.61 17.32
C LYS A 78 -3.92 -4.19 15.98
N LEU A 79 -3.45 -4.79 14.88
CA LEU A 79 -4.07 -4.60 13.57
C LEU A 79 -5.50 -5.14 13.59
N TYR A 80 -5.71 -6.38 14.03
CA TYR A 80 -7.04 -6.98 14.11
C TYR A 80 -8.03 -6.13 14.89
N ASP A 81 -7.64 -5.67 16.08
CA ASP A 81 -8.51 -4.83 16.93
C ASP A 81 -8.86 -3.51 16.22
N PHE A 82 -7.92 -2.91 15.47
CA PHE A 82 -8.21 -1.72 14.66
C PHE A 82 -9.24 -2.03 13.57
N PHE A 83 -9.01 -3.05 12.74
CA PHE A 83 -9.89 -3.39 11.62
C PHE A 83 -11.27 -3.81 12.11
N TYR A 84 -11.35 -4.62 13.17
CA TYR A 84 -12.62 -5.07 13.72
C TYR A 84 -13.51 -3.90 14.16
N ASN A 85 -12.92 -2.85 14.72
CA ASN A 85 -13.65 -1.65 15.16
C ASN A 85 -13.91 -0.66 14.02
N ALA A 86 -12.98 -0.51 13.07
CA ALA A 86 -13.09 0.48 11.99
C ALA A 86 -13.97 0.01 10.82
N SER A 87 -14.10 -1.30 10.61
CA SER A 87 -14.75 -1.87 9.41
C SER A 87 -16.16 -2.40 9.65
N GLY A 88 -16.85 -1.97 10.73
CA GLY A 88 -18.15 -2.50 11.15
C GLY A 88 -19.15 -2.69 10.01
N LYS A 89 -19.37 -1.66 9.18
CA LYS A 89 -20.29 -1.74 8.03
C LYS A 89 -19.89 -2.81 7.01
N ILE A 90 -18.60 -2.96 6.73
CA ILE A 90 -18.10 -3.94 5.75
C ILE A 90 -18.20 -5.35 6.33
N LEU A 91 -17.95 -5.50 7.63
CA LEU A 91 -18.12 -6.76 8.33
C LEU A 91 -19.58 -7.20 8.38
N ASP A 92 -20.51 -6.26 8.59
CA ASP A 92 -21.95 -6.53 8.56
C ASP A 92 -22.39 -7.03 7.17
N GLU A 93 -21.87 -6.45 6.09
CA GLU A 93 -22.11 -6.97 4.73
C GLU A 93 -21.48 -8.36 4.53
N GLY A 94 -20.28 -8.59 5.04
CA GLY A 94 -19.64 -9.93 5.01
C GLY A 94 -20.50 -11.00 5.68
N GLU A 95 -21.12 -10.69 6.82
CA GLU A 95 -22.03 -11.61 7.51
C GLU A 95 -23.30 -11.89 6.69
N LYS A 96 -23.86 -10.88 6.01
CA LYS A 96 -24.99 -11.10 5.07
C LYS A 96 -24.62 -12.00 3.89
N MET A 97 -23.34 -12.00 3.49
CA MET A 97 -22.79 -12.90 2.47
C MET A 97 -22.44 -14.29 3.01
N GLY A 98 -22.71 -14.58 4.29
CA GLY A 98 -22.44 -15.87 4.93
C GLY A 98 -21.00 -16.04 5.42
N ILE A 99 -20.20 -14.97 5.47
CA ILE A 99 -18.81 -15.00 5.95
C ILE A 99 -18.80 -14.71 7.45
N GLN A 100 -18.12 -15.54 8.23
CA GLN A 100 -17.99 -15.27 9.66
C GLN A 100 -17.25 -13.95 9.90
N ARG A 101 -17.74 -13.13 10.83
CA ARG A 101 -17.15 -11.80 11.11
C ARG A 101 -15.65 -11.81 11.36
N LYS A 102 -15.16 -12.83 12.10
CA LYS A 102 -13.74 -13.00 12.37
C LYS A 102 -12.94 -13.28 11.10
N GLU A 103 -13.45 -14.17 10.26
CA GLU A 103 -12.87 -14.49 8.96
C GLU A 103 -12.87 -13.29 8.02
N ALA A 104 -13.98 -12.56 7.95
CA ALA A 104 -14.08 -11.32 7.18
C ALA A 104 -13.04 -10.30 7.65
N CYS A 105 -12.88 -10.11 8.96
CA CYS A 105 -11.87 -9.21 9.52
C CYS A 105 -10.44 -9.61 9.12
N HIS A 106 -10.09 -10.89 9.21
CA HIS A 106 -8.77 -11.38 8.77
C HIS A 106 -8.52 -11.15 7.28
N ASN A 107 -9.53 -11.36 6.43
CA ASN A 107 -9.46 -11.09 5.00
C ASN A 107 -9.31 -9.60 4.70
N LEU A 108 -10.00 -8.72 5.43
CA LEU A 108 -9.85 -7.26 5.30
C LEU A 108 -8.44 -6.80 5.68
N ILE A 109 -7.87 -7.36 6.76
CA ILE A 109 -6.48 -7.10 7.13
C ILE A 109 -5.56 -7.51 5.96
N PHE A 110 -5.74 -8.70 5.40
CA PHE A 110 -4.90 -9.17 4.30
C PHE A 110 -5.04 -8.29 3.05
N ALA A 111 -6.27 -8.00 2.60
CA ALA A 111 -6.54 -7.16 1.44
C ALA A 111 -6.01 -5.73 1.60
N THR A 112 -6.10 -5.16 2.80
CA THR A 112 -5.67 -3.79 3.08
C THR A 112 -4.17 -3.70 3.30
N CYS A 113 -3.62 -4.56 4.17
CA CYS A 113 -2.23 -4.49 4.59
C CYS A 113 -1.29 -5.17 3.59
N PHE A 114 -1.62 -6.39 3.15
CA PHE A 114 -0.76 -7.15 2.25
C PHE A 114 -0.94 -6.69 0.81
N ASN A 115 -2.16 -6.78 0.26
CA ASN A 115 -2.41 -6.50 -1.16
C ASN A 115 -2.29 -5.00 -1.47
N SER A 116 -3.06 -4.15 -0.78
CA SER A 116 -3.12 -2.72 -1.09
C SER A 116 -1.85 -2.00 -0.62
N TYR A 117 -1.57 -2.00 0.68
CA TYR A 117 -0.40 -1.30 1.22
C TYR A 117 0.93 -1.90 0.73
N GLY A 118 1.05 -3.23 0.65
CA GLY A 118 2.24 -3.89 0.09
C GLY A 118 2.48 -3.49 -1.36
N GLY A 119 1.45 -3.56 -2.21
CA GLY A 119 1.53 -3.14 -3.61
C GLY A 119 1.89 -1.66 -3.76
N MET A 120 1.22 -0.76 -3.03
CA MET A 120 1.53 0.68 -3.05
C MET A 120 2.93 1.01 -2.52
N LYS A 121 3.47 0.19 -1.60
CA LYS A 121 4.83 0.35 -1.06
C LYS A 121 5.90 0.10 -2.15
N ILE A 122 5.59 -0.67 -3.19
CA ILE A 122 6.47 -0.97 -4.33
C ILE A 122 6.16 -0.05 -5.53
N LEU A 123 4.89 0.06 -5.91
CA LEU A 123 4.46 0.80 -7.10
C LEU A 123 4.79 2.30 -7.02
N PHE A 124 4.51 2.95 -5.89
CA PHE A 124 4.68 4.42 -5.82
C PHE A 124 6.16 4.85 -5.91
N PRO A 125 7.11 4.18 -5.24
CA PRO A 125 8.52 4.45 -5.47
C PRO A 125 8.96 4.18 -6.92
N SER A 126 8.41 3.14 -7.57
CA SER A 126 8.71 2.85 -8.97
C SER A 126 8.21 3.96 -9.91
N LEU A 127 6.96 4.42 -9.72
CA LEU A 127 6.40 5.54 -10.46
C LEU A 127 7.24 6.81 -10.30
N LEU A 128 7.62 7.16 -9.07
CA LEU A 128 8.51 8.30 -8.80
C LEU A 128 9.90 8.13 -9.42
N LYS A 129 10.46 6.92 -9.41
CA LYS A 129 11.74 6.60 -10.07
C LYS A 129 11.66 6.90 -11.57
N PHE A 130 10.67 6.36 -12.28
CA PHE A 130 10.57 6.54 -13.73
C PHE A 130 10.18 7.96 -14.13
N ILE A 131 9.28 8.61 -13.40
CA ILE A 131 8.99 10.03 -13.63
C ILE A 131 10.25 10.86 -13.35
N GLY A 132 10.94 10.64 -12.23
CA GLY A 132 12.16 11.38 -11.87
C GLY A 132 13.32 11.19 -12.84
N GLN A 133 13.43 10.02 -13.48
CA GLN A 133 14.43 9.74 -14.52
C GLN A 133 14.04 10.24 -15.91
N ALA A 134 12.78 10.63 -16.11
CA ALA A 134 12.33 11.17 -17.39
C ALA A 134 12.84 12.59 -17.62
N SER A 135 12.73 13.06 -18.87
CA SER A 135 13.20 14.39 -19.25
C SER A 135 12.33 15.49 -18.64
N MET A 136 12.93 16.67 -18.44
CA MET A 136 12.19 17.89 -18.06
C MET A 136 11.05 18.23 -19.03
N LYS A 137 11.17 17.82 -20.29
CA LYS A 137 10.09 17.94 -21.28
C LYS A 137 8.86 17.13 -20.86
N LEU A 138 9.03 15.87 -20.43
CA LEU A 138 7.91 15.05 -19.96
C LEU A 138 7.24 15.67 -18.72
N HIS A 139 8.03 16.20 -17.79
CA HIS A 139 7.47 16.84 -16.59
C HIS A 139 6.60 18.05 -16.93
N LYS A 140 7.07 18.89 -17.87
CA LYS A 140 6.29 20.05 -18.35
C LYS A 140 4.99 19.59 -19.02
N GLN A 141 5.06 18.62 -19.92
CA GLN A 141 3.88 18.10 -20.62
C GLN A 141 2.85 17.51 -19.65
N LEU A 142 3.29 16.73 -18.65
CA LEU A 142 2.40 16.21 -17.61
C LEU A 142 1.76 17.33 -16.77
N ALA A 143 2.55 18.31 -16.35
CA ALA A 143 2.05 19.42 -15.55
C ALA A 143 1.04 20.27 -16.33
N GLU A 144 1.32 20.54 -17.60
CA GLU A 144 0.43 21.26 -18.52
C GLU A 144 -0.88 20.48 -18.72
N GLU A 145 -0.82 19.20 -19.13
CA GLU A 145 -2.00 18.36 -19.34
C GLU A 145 -2.89 18.32 -18.08
N ILE A 146 -2.31 17.97 -16.93
CA ILE A 146 -3.06 17.82 -15.68
C ILE A 146 -3.73 19.14 -15.27
N ARG A 147 -3.00 20.27 -15.32
CA ARG A 147 -3.54 21.57 -14.91
C ARG A 147 -4.62 22.06 -15.87
N MET A 148 -4.41 21.91 -17.18
CA MET A 148 -5.39 22.32 -18.19
C MET A 148 -6.69 21.52 -18.04
N VAL A 149 -6.59 20.20 -17.91
CA VAL A 149 -7.77 19.34 -17.74
C VAL A 149 -8.51 19.63 -16.43
N ILE A 150 -7.79 19.85 -15.33
CA ILE A 150 -8.44 20.25 -14.06
C ILE A 150 -9.15 21.60 -14.22
N GLN A 151 -8.52 22.57 -14.88
CA GLN A 151 -9.12 23.89 -15.09
C GLN A 151 -10.37 23.83 -15.98
N SER A 152 -10.33 23.05 -17.08
CA SER A 152 -11.48 22.88 -17.96
C SER A 152 -12.63 22.10 -17.32
N ASN A 153 -12.35 21.31 -16.29
CA ASN A 153 -13.34 20.54 -15.52
C ASN A 153 -13.71 21.21 -14.18
N GLY A 154 -13.70 22.54 -14.12
CA GLY A 154 -14.21 23.31 -12.97
C GLY A 154 -13.29 23.30 -11.75
N GLY A 155 -11.98 23.09 -11.95
CA GLY A 155 -10.97 23.18 -10.89
C GLY A 155 -10.92 21.98 -9.95
N THR A 156 -11.64 20.90 -10.23
CA THR A 156 -11.73 19.71 -9.36
C THR A 156 -11.23 18.47 -10.08
N VAL A 157 -10.57 17.56 -9.34
CA VAL A 157 -10.17 16.25 -9.87
C VAL A 157 -11.38 15.33 -9.90
N THR A 158 -11.79 14.89 -11.09
CA THR A 158 -12.93 13.99 -11.30
C THR A 158 -12.50 12.78 -12.13
N MET A 159 -13.28 11.69 -12.09
CA MET A 159 -13.04 10.52 -12.95
C MET A 159 -13.10 10.90 -14.44
N SER A 160 -14.10 11.69 -14.84
CA SER A 160 -14.23 12.16 -16.23
C SER A 160 -13.07 13.05 -16.67
N GLY A 161 -12.53 13.87 -15.77
CA GLY A 161 -11.34 14.67 -16.04
C GLY A 161 -10.11 13.77 -16.23
N MET A 162 -9.88 12.78 -15.36
CA MET A 162 -8.75 11.86 -15.50
C MET A 162 -8.77 11.08 -16.82
N GLU A 163 -9.96 10.79 -17.37
CA GLU A 163 -10.07 10.14 -18.69
C GLU A 163 -9.54 11.00 -19.85
N GLN A 164 -9.52 12.32 -19.70
CA GLN A 164 -8.98 13.28 -20.67
C GLN A 164 -7.45 13.44 -20.55
N MET A 165 -6.82 12.86 -19.53
CA MET A 165 -5.37 12.95 -19.29
C MET A 165 -4.65 11.76 -19.92
N GLU A 166 -4.52 11.76 -21.24
CA GLU A 166 -3.93 10.65 -22.01
C GLU A 166 -2.47 10.37 -21.61
N LEU A 167 -1.65 11.41 -21.44
CA LEU A 167 -0.25 11.27 -21.07
C LEU A 167 -0.11 10.75 -19.64
N MET A 168 -0.90 11.28 -18.69
CA MET A 168 -0.93 10.78 -17.31
C MET A 168 -1.23 9.28 -17.26
N LYS A 169 -2.30 8.83 -17.94
CA LYS A 169 -2.66 7.41 -18.02
C LYS A 169 -1.53 6.58 -18.64
N SER A 170 -0.99 7.06 -19.76
CA SER A 170 0.11 6.39 -20.48
C SER A 170 1.34 6.19 -19.58
N VAL A 171 1.73 7.21 -18.80
CA VAL A 171 2.85 7.12 -17.86
C VAL A 171 2.59 6.05 -16.79
N VAL A 172 1.40 6.03 -16.20
CA VAL A 172 1.02 5.01 -15.20
C VAL A 172 1.10 3.60 -15.79
N TYR A 173 0.51 3.37 -16.96
CA TYR A 173 0.56 2.07 -17.64
C TYR A 173 1.99 1.69 -18.04
N LYS A 174 2.80 2.65 -18.48
CA LYS A 174 4.19 2.41 -18.85
C LYS A 174 5.03 1.99 -17.65
N THR A 175 4.83 2.60 -16.49
CA THR A 175 5.46 2.17 -15.24
C THR A 175 5.09 0.73 -14.90
N LEU A 176 3.80 0.38 -14.94
CA LEU A 176 3.33 -0.99 -14.67
C LEU A 176 3.90 -2.01 -15.65
N ARG A 177 4.08 -1.62 -16.92
CA ARG A 177 4.65 -2.47 -17.97
C ARG A 177 6.16 -2.69 -17.81
N ILE A 178 6.90 -1.66 -17.40
CA ILE A 178 8.38 -1.73 -17.30
C ILE A 178 8.81 -2.41 -16.01
N ASP A 179 8.11 -2.15 -14.90
CA ASP A 179 8.49 -2.57 -13.56
C ASP A 179 7.25 -3.05 -12.82
N PRO A 180 6.74 -4.24 -13.18
CA PRO A 180 5.53 -4.78 -12.57
C PRO A 180 5.76 -4.94 -11.05
N PRO A 181 4.87 -4.42 -10.18
CA PRO A 181 5.10 -4.38 -8.73
C PRO A 181 5.25 -5.75 -8.05
N VAL A 182 4.80 -6.82 -8.71
CA VAL A 182 4.92 -8.20 -8.24
C VAL A 182 5.55 -8.99 -9.37
N LEU A 183 6.80 -9.38 -9.17
CA LEU A 183 7.54 -10.30 -10.02
C LEU A 183 7.42 -11.67 -9.35
N LEU A 184 6.70 -12.59 -9.97
CA LEU A 184 6.67 -14.01 -9.62
C LEU A 184 7.18 -14.81 -10.81
#